data_AF-A0A383EZ35-F1
#
_entry.id   AF-A0A383EZ35-F1
#
_cell.length_a   1.000
_cell.length_b   1.000
_cell.length_c   1.000
_cell.angle_alpha   90.00
_cell.angle_beta   90.00
_cell.angle_gamma   90.00
#
_symmetry.space_group_name_H-M   'P 1'
#
loop_
_entity.id
_entity.type
_entity.pdbx_description
1 polymer ?
#
loop_
_entity_poly.entity_id
_entity_poly.type
_entity_poly.pdbx_seq_one_letter_code
_entity_poly.pdbx_strand_id
1 'polypeptide(L)'
;MMAEAVDDIHSDEMIEAGRVLFAGACDFVMGAAREDQLPPTDLAEIAFAGRSNVGKSSLINALTGRKALARTSNTPGRTREVNFFDLGGKLMIADLP
;
A
#
# COMPACT_ATOMS: atom_id res chain seq x y z
N MET A 1 29.44 -16.37 -12.26
CA MET A 1 29.83 -15.57 -11.08
C MET A 1 28.92 -14.35 -11.06
N MET A 2 27.68 -14.49 -10.55
CA MET A 2 26.67 -13.42 -10.44
C MET A 2 25.72 -13.81 -9.30
N ALA A 3 26.16 -13.70 -8.05
CA ALA A 3 25.37 -14.04 -6.86
C ALA A 3 25.75 -13.15 -5.65
N GLU A 4 25.86 -11.84 -5.85
CA GLU A 4 26.25 -10.91 -4.76
C GLU A 4 25.30 -9.70 -4.59
N ALA A 5 24.04 -9.78 -5.04
CA ALA A 5 23.10 -8.64 -4.94
C ALA A 5 21.89 -8.89 -4.01
N VAL A 6 21.95 -9.90 -3.13
CA VAL A 6 20.82 -10.28 -2.23
C VAL A 6 21.08 -9.95 -0.75
N ASP A 7 22.33 -9.65 -0.37
CA ASP A 7 22.66 -8.94 0.88
C ASP A 7 22.60 -7.43 0.55
N ASP A 8 21.77 -6.56 1.13
CA ASP A 8 21.34 -6.46 2.51
C ASP A 8 20.06 -5.58 2.56
N ILE A 9 18.90 -6.18 2.23
CA ILE A 9 17.58 -5.49 2.30
C ILE A 9 17.19 -5.10 3.74
N HIS A 10 17.99 -5.50 4.73
CA HIS A 10 17.78 -5.25 6.15
C HIS A 10 18.85 -4.34 6.76
N SER A 11 19.69 -3.70 5.95
CA SER A 11 20.61 -2.69 6.46
C SER A 11 19.85 -1.59 7.18
N ASP A 12 20.44 -1.04 8.25
CA ASP A 12 19.84 0.06 9.02
C ASP A 12 19.49 1.26 8.12
N GLU A 13 20.30 1.51 7.09
CA GLU A 13 20.06 2.57 6.10
C GLU A 13 18.80 2.31 5.26
N MET A 14 18.60 1.09 4.77
CA MET A 14 17.40 0.74 4.01
C MET A 14 16.14 0.73 4.88
N ILE A 15 16.26 0.27 6.13
CA ILE A 15 15.16 0.32 7.11
C ILE A 15 14.76 1.77 7.37
N GLU A 16 15.74 2.66 7.61
CA GLU A 16 15.47 4.08 7.85
C GLU A 16 14.90 4.77 6.60
N ALA A 17 15.41 4.45 5.41
CA ALA A 17 14.86 4.95 4.15
C ALA A 17 13.38 4.54 3.97
N GLY A 18 13.05 3.28 4.29
CA GLY A 18 11.67 2.80 4.33
C GLY A 18 10.81 3.56 5.34
N ARG A 19 11.31 3.76 6.57
CA ARG A 19 10.60 4.53 7.60
C ARG A 19 10.29 5.95 7.15
N VAL A 20 11.26 6.66 6.57
CA VAL A 20 11.10 8.02 6.06
C VAL A 20 10.13 8.05 4.88
N LEU A 21 10.20 7.07 3.99
CA LEU A 21 9.31 6.94 2.85
C LEU A 21 7.84 6.83 3.29
N PHE A 22 7.53 5.93 4.22
CA PHE A 22 6.16 5.73 4.69
C PHE A 22 5.67 6.84 5.64
N ALA A 23 6.56 7.59 6.29
CA ALA A 23 6.20 8.76 7.09
C ALA A 23 5.83 10.01 6.26
N GLY A 24 5.99 9.95 4.93
CA GLY A 24 5.66 11.04 4.01
C GLY A 24 4.17 11.21 3.72
N ALA A 25 3.86 11.94 2.64
CA ALA A 25 2.50 12.06 2.13
C ALA A 25 1.98 10.69 1.66
N CYS A 26 0.70 10.39 1.90
CA CYS A 26 0.06 9.14 1.52
C CYS A 26 -1.45 9.35 1.29
N ASP A 27 -1.84 9.76 0.10
CA ASP A 27 -3.20 10.27 -0.15
C ASP A 27 -4.05 9.27 -0.92
N PHE A 28 -5.33 9.17 -0.56
CA PHE A 28 -6.27 8.31 -1.27
C PHE A 28 -6.49 8.85 -2.69
N VAL A 29 -6.30 7.97 -3.67
CA VAL A 29 -6.46 8.28 -5.10
C VAL A 29 -7.88 7.91 -5.53
N MET A 30 -8.20 6.61 -5.48
CA MET A 30 -9.50 6.10 -5.90
C MET A 30 -9.76 4.66 -5.44
N GLY A 31 -11.03 4.26 -5.45
CA GLY A 31 -11.45 2.87 -5.40
C GLY A 31 -11.78 2.39 -6.83
N ALA A 32 -11.19 1.29 -7.26
CA ALA A 32 -11.47 0.67 -8.56
C ALA A 32 -12.28 -0.62 -8.36
N ALA A 33 -13.48 -0.69 -8.94
CA ALA A 33 -14.30 -1.90 -8.97
C ALA A 33 -14.00 -2.78 -10.19
N ARG A 34 -13.37 -2.21 -11.21
CA ARG A 34 -13.14 -2.79 -12.53
C ARG A 34 -11.75 -2.42 -13.04
N GLU A 35 -11.21 -3.26 -13.91
CA GLU A 35 -9.88 -3.06 -14.50
C GLU A 35 -9.77 -1.77 -15.34
N ASP A 36 -10.86 -1.37 -16.00
CA ASP A 36 -10.94 -0.12 -16.77
C ASP A 36 -10.93 1.15 -15.89
N GLN A 37 -10.97 1.00 -14.57
CA GLN A 37 -10.89 2.09 -13.59
C GLN A 37 -9.52 2.17 -12.90
N LEU A 38 -8.55 1.33 -13.27
CA LEU A 38 -7.23 1.38 -12.66
C LEU A 38 -6.56 2.74 -12.94
N PRO A 39 -5.89 3.34 -11.94
CA PRO A 39 -5.20 4.60 -12.14
C PRO A 39 -4.09 4.43 -13.18
N PRO A 40 -3.97 5.31 -14.18
CA PRO A 40 -2.84 5.29 -15.10
C PRO A 40 -1.61 5.82 -14.35
N THR A 41 -0.75 4.91 -13.88
CA THR A 41 0.47 5.26 -13.14
C THR A 41 1.64 4.39 -13.58
N ASP A 42 2.81 5.02 -13.69
CA ASP A 42 4.10 4.35 -13.93
C ASP A 42 4.86 4.11 -12.61
N LEU A 43 4.26 4.47 -11.47
CA LEU A 43 4.85 4.23 -10.15
C LEU A 43 4.84 2.74 -9.82
N ALA A 44 5.86 2.31 -9.07
CA ALA A 44 5.86 0.96 -8.51
C ALA A 44 4.67 0.76 -7.57
N GLU A 45 4.00 -0.39 -7.68
CA GLU A 45 2.79 -0.70 -6.91
C GLU A 45 3.06 -1.81 -5.88
N ILE A 46 2.56 -1.61 -4.65
CA ILE A 46 2.58 -2.61 -3.57
C ILE A 46 1.14 -2.95 -3.20
N ALA A 47 0.74 -4.18 -3.48
CA ALA A 47 -0.59 -4.69 -3.18
C ALA A 47 -0.63 -5.45 -1.84
N PHE A 48 -1.60 -5.12 -1.00
CA PHE A 48 -1.88 -5.78 0.27
C PHE A 48 -3.11 -6.69 0.12
N ALA A 49 -2.90 -8.00 0.19
CA ALA A 49 -3.95 -9.02 0.09
C ALA A 49 -4.10 -9.85 1.37
N GLY A 50 -5.29 -10.36 1.62
CA GLY A 50 -5.61 -11.19 2.79
C GLY A 50 -7.10 -11.16 3.13
N ARG A 51 -7.56 -12.11 3.96
CA ARG A 51 -8.99 -12.25 4.31
C ARG A 51 -9.55 -10.96 4.92
N SER A 52 -10.87 -10.79 4.85
CA SER A 52 -11.56 -9.70 5.54
C SER A 52 -11.20 -9.68 7.03
N ASN A 53 -10.93 -8.49 7.57
CA ASN A 53 -10.65 -8.25 8.99
C ASN A 53 -9.36 -8.92 9.55
N VAL A 54 -8.40 -9.32 8.70
CA VAL A 54 -7.07 -9.78 9.18
C VAL A 54 -6.14 -8.64 9.61
N GLY A 55 -6.54 -7.38 9.43
CA GLY A 55 -5.77 -6.21 9.85
C GLY A 55 -4.99 -5.47 8.74
N LYS A 56 -5.26 -5.72 7.45
CA LYS A 56 -4.60 -5.04 6.33
C LYS A 56 -4.69 -3.51 6.43
N SER A 57 -5.90 -2.99 6.59
CA SER A 57 -6.10 -1.54 6.72
C SER A 57 -5.45 -0.99 7.99
N SER A 58 -5.38 -1.77 9.07
CA SER A 58 -4.63 -1.39 10.28
C SER A 58 -3.13 -1.32 10.02
N LEU A 59 -2.57 -2.25 9.24
CA LEU A 59 -1.17 -2.23 8.83
C LEU A 59 -0.85 -1.02 7.95
N ILE A 60 -1.69 -0.73 6.95
CA ILE A 60 -1.52 0.45 6.07
C ILE A 60 -1.56 1.74 6.89
N ASN A 61 -2.52 1.86 7.80
CA ASN A 61 -2.63 2.99 8.73
C ASN A 61 -1.39 3.13 9.63
N ALA A 62 -0.88 2.00 10.16
CA ALA A 62 0.31 1.99 11.01
C ALA A 62 1.58 2.39 10.24
N LEU A 63 1.79 1.85 9.03
CA LEU A 63 2.92 2.18 8.18
C LEU A 63 2.94 3.66 7.83
N THR A 64 1.78 4.21 7.45
CA THR A 64 1.64 5.61 6.99
C THR A 64 1.49 6.62 8.12
N GLY A 65 1.43 6.17 9.39
CA GLY A 65 1.17 7.03 10.54
C GLY A 65 -0.22 7.70 10.53
N ARG A 66 -1.17 7.20 9.73
CA ARG A 66 -2.51 7.78 9.57
C ARG A 66 -3.55 6.94 10.32
N LYS A 67 -4.56 7.58 10.92
CA LYS A 67 -5.58 6.88 11.74
C LYS A 67 -6.77 6.33 10.96
N ALA A 68 -7.05 6.87 9.77
CA ALA A 68 -8.29 6.59 9.04
C ALA A 68 -8.13 6.64 7.51
N LEU A 69 -6.91 6.41 7.00
CA LEU A 69 -6.63 6.42 5.57
C LEU A 69 -7.28 5.19 4.90
N ALA A 70 -6.89 4.00 5.34
CA ALA A 70 -7.52 2.75 4.92
C ALA A 70 -8.64 2.40 5.90
N ARG A 71 -9.88 2.35 5.40
CA ARG A 71 -11.05 2.01 6.23
C ARG A 71 -11.31 0.52 6.19
N THR A 72 -11.47 -0.09 7.37
CA THR A 72 -11.99 -1.45 7.50
C THR A 72 -13.45 -1.48 7.05
N SER A 73 -13.72 -2.06 5.88
CA SER A 73 -15.10 -2.28 5.41
C SER A 73 -15.77 -3.37 6.24
N ASN A 74 -16.65 -2.98 7.16
CA ASN A 74 -17.39 -3.89 8.03
C ASN A 74 -18.70 -4.40 7.42
N THR A 75 -19.02 -4.07 6.17
CA THR A 75 -20.31 -4.43 5.54
C THR A 75 -20.11 -5.50 4.47
N PRO A 76 -20.51 -6.77 4.72
CA PRO A 76 -20.46 -7.83 3.71
C PRO A 76 -21.43 -7.55 2.56
N GLY A 77 -21.02 -7.81 1.31
CA GLY A 77 -21.95 -7.98 0.19
C GLY A 77 -22.02 -6.86 -0.85
N ARG A 78 -21.21 -5.80 -0.78
CA ARG A 78 -21.01 -4.91 -1.94
C ARG A 78 -19.74 -5.27 -2.69
N THR A 79 -19.78 -5.10 -4.01
CA THR A 79 -18.61 -5.13 -4.91
C THR A 79 -17.44 -4.52 -4.19
N ARG A 80 -16.40 -5.32 -3.96
CA ARG A 80 -15.27 -4.86 -3.18
C ARG A 80 -14.28 -4.19 -4.13
N GLU A 81 -14.12 -2.89 -3.97
CA GLU A 81 -13.18 -2.07 -4.74
C GLU A 81 -11.74 -2.28 -4.23
N VAL A 82 -10.77 -2.18 -5.14
CA VAL A 82 -9.36 -2.03 -4.78
C VAL A 82 -9.10 -0.57 -4.48
N ASN A 83 -8.61 -0.25 -3.28
CA ASN A 83 -8.32 1.13 -2.90
C ASN A 83 -6.86 1.48 -3.19
N PHE A 84 -6.64 2.55 -3.96
CA PHE A 84 -5.33 3.04 -4.32
C PHE A 84 -4.94 4.26 -3.49
N PHE A 85 -3.70 4.29 -3.03
CA PHE A 85 -3.12 5.39 -2.25
C PHE A 85 -1.75 5.77 -2.81
N ASP A 86 -1.54 7.06 -3.09
CA ASP A 86 -0.28 7.59 -3.61
C ASP A 86 0.63 7.99 -2.43
N LEU A 87 1.79 7.36 -2.33
CA LEU A 87 2.83 7.65 -1.34
C LEU A 87 3.75 8.79 -1.82
N GLY A 88 3.19 10.00 -1.98
CA GLY A 88 3.94 11.23 -2.25
C GLY A 88 4.65 11.26 -3.60
N GLY A 89 4.05 10.67 -4.63
CA GLY A 89 4.55 10.55 -6.00
C GLY A 89 5.66 9.53 -6.16
N LYS A 90 5.87 8.65 -5.18
CA LYS A 90 6.99 7.68 -5.19
C LYS A 90 6.54 6.25 -5.44
N LEU A 91 5.42 5.84 -4.83
CA LEU A 91 4.87 4.50 -4.90
C LEU A 91 3.34 4.56 -4.84
N MET A 92 2.70 3.55 -5.40
CA MET A 92 1.27 3.30 -5.25
C MET A 92 1.05 2.15 -4.26
N ILE A 93 0.15 2.32 -3.30
CA ILE A 93 -0.32 1.27 -2.40
C ILE A 93 -1.70 0.84 -2.87
N ALA A 94 -1.92 -0.46 -3.04
CA ALA A 94 -3.22 -1.04 -3.33
C ALA A 94 -3.71 -1.90 -2.15
N ASP A 95 -4.85 -1.53 -1.54
CA ASP A 95 -5.54 -2.37 -0.56
C ASP A 95 -6.55 -3.25 -1.30
N LEU A 96 -6.18 -4.52 -1.48
CA LEU A 96 -7.05 -5.51 -2.09
C LEU A 96 -8.10 -5.97 -1.09
N PRO A 97 -9.31 -6.29 -1.54
CA PRO A 97 -10.36 -6.73 -0.63
C PRO A 97 -10.10 -8.02 0.14
#